data_AF-A0A1E1WRU1-F1
#
_entry.id   AF-A0A1E1WRU1-F1
#
_cell.length_a   1.000
_cell.length_b   1.000
_cell.length_c   1.000
_cell.angle_alpha   90.00
_cell.angle_beta   90.00
_cell.angle_gamma   90.00
#
_symmetry.space_group_name_H-M   'P 1'
#
loop_
_entity.id
_entity.type
_entity.pdbx_description
1 polymer ?
#
loop_
_entity_poly.entity_id
_entity_poly.type
_entity_poly.pdbx_seq_one_letter_code
_entity_poly.pdbx_strand_id
1 'polypeptide(L)'
;WWSLIQEFDFNMLYKPGTAMNHVDALSRNPVNGNGLIDDKLDDSLVMHITTDWLTTVQMADDESQRIKRILEDKESDKVVQVKENYCLKRGLIYRITNEGHRWLVPRGVRWQILRA
;
A
#
# COMPACT_ATOMS: atom_id res chain seq x y z
N TRP A 1 22.13 -1.53 1.21
CA TRP A 1 22.07 -1.80 -0.24
C TRP A 1 22.28 -3.26 -0.61
N TRP A 2 23.17 -4.03 0.04
CA TRP A 2 23.42 -5.44 -0.32
C TRP A 2 22.16 -6.31 -0.43
N SER A 3 21.30 -6.32 0.59
CA SER A 3 20.05 -7.10 0.56
C SER A 3 19.09 -6.65 -0.54
N LEU A 4 19.00 -5.34 -0.82
CA LEU A 4 18.13 -4.80 -1.86
C LEU A 4 18.64 -5.17 -3.27
N ILE A 5 19.95 -5.12 -3.48
CA ILE A 5 20.57 -5.48 -4.76
C ILE A 5 20.30 -6.94 -5.13
N GLN A 6 20.19 -7.83 -4.13
CA GLN A 6 19.87 -9.25 -4.33
C GLN A 6 18.45 -9.50 -4.85
N GLU A 7 17.55 -8.52 -4.78
CA GLU A 7 16.18 -8.65 -5.30
C GLU A 7 16.10 -8.48 -6.84
N PHE A 8 17.15 -7.94 -7.46
CA PHE A 8 17.19 -7.66 -8.89
C PHE A 8 18.04 -8.68 -9.64
N ASP A 9 17.56 -9.10 -10.80
CA ASP A 9 18.36 -9.87 -11.76
C ASP A 9 19.05 -8.90 -12.72
N PHE A 10 20.38 -8.75 -12.60
CA PHE A 10 21.15 -7.83 -13.43
C PHE A 10 22.56 -8.35 -13.72
N ASN A 11 23.12 -7.88 -14.83
CA ASN A 11 24.49 -8.13 -15.23
C ASN A 11 25.34 -6.86 -15.06
N MET A 12 26.49 -7.00 -14.40
CA MET A 12 27.41 -5.89 -14.21
C MET A 12 28.30 -5.73 -15.45
N LEU A 13 28.10 -4.64 -16.18
CA LEU A 13 28.84 -4.33 -17.40
C LEU A 13 29.51 -2.96 -17.26
N TYR A 14 30.81 -2.90 -17.60
CA TYR A 14 31.51 -1.62 -17.72
C TYR A 14 31.03 -0.88 -18.97
N LYS A 15 30.68 0.40 -18.83
CA LYS A 15 30.38 1.29 -19.94
C LYS A 15 31.28 2.54 -19.88
N PRO A 16 32.03 2.85 -20.95
CA PRO A 16 32.84 4.07 -20.98
C PRO A 16 31.95 5.31 -20.98
N GLY A 17 32.46 6.43 -20.45
CA GLY A 17 31.68 7.66 -20.27
C GLY A 17 31.02 8.18 -21.56
N THR A 18 31.67 8.01 -22.72
CA THR A 18 31.13 8.39 -24.02
C THR A 18 29.84 7.64 -24.39
N ALA A 19 29.64 6.42 -23.89
CA ALA A 19 28.41 5.64 -24.08
C ALA A 19 27.30 6.03 -23.09
N MET A 20 27.62 6.84 -22.07
CA MET A 20 26.72 7.24 -20.99
C MET A 20 26.42 8.75 -21.01
N ASN A 21 26.68 9.44 -22.11
CA ASN A 21 26.45 10.89 -22.26
C ASN A 21 25.01 11.31 -21.91
N HIS A 22 24.01 10.48 -22.23
CA HIS A 22 22.61 10.75 -21.89
C HIS A 22 22.36 10.73 -20.38
N VAL A 23 22.96 9.76 -19.66
CA VAL A 23 22.87 9.69 -18.20
C VAL A 23 23.65 10.82 -17.54
N ASP A 24 24.87 11.11 -18.02
CA ASP A 24 25.69 12.22 -17.53
C ASP A 24 24.97 13.56 -17.69
N ALA A 25 24.36 13.81 -18.86
CA ALA A 25 23.59 15.03 -19.13
C ALA A 25 22.38 15.19 -18.18
N LEU A 26 21.64 14.11 -17.90
CA LEU A 26 20.52 14.15 -16.95
C LEU A 26 21.00 14.39 -15.52
N SER A 27 22.08 13.72 -15.10
CA SER A 27 22.62 13.87 -13.74
C SER A 27 23.19 15.27 -13.45
N ARG A 28 23.72 15.95 -14.48
CA ARG A 28 24.30 17.30 -14.36
C ARG A 28 23.27 18.43 -14.47
N ASN A 29 22.07 18.13 -14.96
CA ASN A 29 20.97 19.08 -15.09
C ASN A 29 19.76 18.60 -14.29
N PRO A 30 19.87 18.49 -12.94
CA PRO A 30 18.72 18.18 -12.12
C PRO A 30 17.67 19.27 -12.31
N VAL A 31 16.45 18.86 -12.65
CA VAL A 31 15.31 19.78 -12.69
C VAL A 31 14.96 20.11 -11.24
N ASN A 32 15.43 21.25 -10.74
CA ASN A 32 15.00 21.78 -9.44
C ASN A 32 13.48 21.93 -9.50
N GLY A 33 12.79 21.12 -8.70
CA GLY A 33 11.38 20.84 -8.86
C GLY A 33 10.52 22.10 -8.97
N ASN A 34 9.87 22.29 -10.11
CA ASN A 34 8.58 22.96 -10.13
C ASN A 34 7.57 22.01 -9.47
N GLY A 35 7.58 21.95 -8.14
CA GLY A 35 6.48 21.49 -7.28
C GLY A 35 5.92 20.07 -7.45
N LEU A 36 6.52 19.20 -8.26
CA LEU A 36 6.01 17.83 -8.48
C LEU A 36 6.74 16.75 -7.68
N ILE A 37 7.88 17.09 -7.08
CA ILE A 37 8.60 16.19 -6.17
C ILE A 37 8.79 17.01 -4.91
N ASP A 38 7.82 16.87 -3.99
CA ASP A 38 7.96 17.32 -2.62
C ASP A 38 9.27 16.70 -2.08
N ASP A 39 10.16 17.50 -1.51
CA ASP A 39 11.36 17.03 -0.79
C ASP A 39 10.98 16.28 0.50
N LYS A 40 9.68 16.20 0.79
CA LYS A 40 9.15 15.00 1.42
C LYS A 40 9.14 13.94 0.34
N LEU A 41 10.17 13.11 0.33
CA LEU A 41 9.97 11.68 0.18
C LEU A 41 8.95 11.29 1.27
N ASP A 42 7.68 11.63 1.01
CA ASP A 42 6.55 11.04 1.66
C ASP A 42 6.84 9.57 1.44
N ASP A 43 6.87 8.80 2.53
CA ASP A 43 6.66 7.36 2.51
C ASP A 43 5.25 7.09 1.96
N SER A 44 4.93 7.66 0.79
CA SER A 44 4.00 7.15 -0.18
C SER A 44 4.59 5.82 -0.60
N LEU A 45 4.41 4.86 0.29
CA LEU A 45 4.34 3.45 0.01
C LEU A 45 3.56 3.34 -1.29
N VAL A 46 4.26 3.27 -2.42
CA VAL A 46 3.67 2.95 -3.72
C VAL A 46 3.29 1.50 -3.56
N MET A 47 2.13 1.31 -2.94
CA MET A 47 1.68 0.01 -2.49
C MET A 47 1.21 -0.68 -3.75
N HIS A 48 2.09 -1.51 -4.29
CA HIS A 48 1.76 -2.42 -5.37
C HIS A 48 0.45 -3.10 -4.99
N ILE A 49 -0.58 -2.85 -5.80
CA ILE A 49 -1.92 -3.45 -5.68
C ILE A 49 -1.80 -4.94 -6.04
N THR A 50 -1.00 -5.69 -5.29
CA THR A 50 -1.05 -7.15 -5.24
C THR A 50 -2.13 -7.54 -4.24
N THR A 51 -2.71 -8.73 -4.34
CA THR A 51 -3.82 -9.19 -3.49
C THR A 51 -3.60 -9.02 -1.97
N ASP A 52 -2.36 -8.82 -1.52
CA ASP A 52 -1.97 -8.58 -0.12
C ASP A 52 -2.02 -7.12 0.34
N TRP A 53 -2.16 -6.15 -0.57
CA TRP A 53 -2.10 -4.72 -0.25
C TRP A 53 -3.16 -4.34 0.80
N LEU A 54 -4.40 -4.80 0.58
CA LEU A 54 -5.51 -4.48 1.45
C LEU A 54 -5.37 -5.14 2.83
N THR A 55 -4.78 -6.35 2.89
CA THR A 55 -4.51 -7.04 4.16
C THR A 55 -3.54 -6.22 5.00
N THR A 56 -2.45 -5.76 4.40
CA THR A 56 -1.44 -4.93 5.08
C THR A 56 -2.05 -3.63 5.61
N VAL A 57 -2.87 -2.96 4.80
CA VAL A 57 -3.53 -1.70 5.19
C VAL A 57 -4.58 -1.92 6.28
N GLN A 58 -5.36 -2.99 6.22
CA GLN A 58 -6.32 -3.34 7.28
C GLN A 58 -5.60 -3.77 8.57
N MET A 59 -4.41 -4.35 8.48
CA MET A 59 -3.58 -4.68 9.65
C MET A 59 -2.92 -3.44 10.25
N ALA A 60 -2.62 -2.40 9.48
CA ALA A 60 -2.04 -1.17 10.01
C ALA A 60 -3.08 -0.25 10.69
N ASP A 61 -4.36 -0.36 10.33
CA ASP A 61 -5.44 0.51 10.83
C ASP A 61 -6.04 -0.01 12.15
N ASP A 62 -6.02 0.82 13.18
CA ASP A 62 -6.49 0.48 14.55
C ASP A 62 -7.98 0.09 14.58
N GLU A 63 -8.81 0.77 13.79
CA GLU A 63 -10.25 0.48 13.72
C GLU A 63 -10.53 -0.87 13.03
N SER A 64 -9.79 -1.16 11.95
CA SER A 64 -9.85 -2.44 11.26
C SER A 64 -9.37 -3.59 12.16
N GLN A 65 -8.28 -3.39 12.91
CA GLN A 65 -7.83 -4.37 13.91
C GLN A 65 -8.87 -4.60 15.02
N ARG A 66 -9.52 -3.52 15.49
CA ARG A 66 -10.59 -3.61 16.49
C ARG A 66 -11.75 -4.45 15.96
N ILE A 67 -12.20 -4.21 14.73
CA ILE A 67 -13.27 -4.99 14.09
C ILE A 67 -12.84 -6.45 13.93
N LYS A 68 -11.59 -6.71 13.53
CA LYS A 68 -11.05 -8.08 13.41
C LYS A 68 -11.09 -8.82 14.74
N ARG A 69 -10.64 -8.21 15.83
CA ARG A 69 -10.69 -8.80 17.18
C ARG A 69 -12.13 -9.10 17.61
N ILE A 70 -13.07 -8.19 17.37
CA ILE A 70 -14.49 -8.39 17.68
C ILE A 70 -15.12 -9.51 16.83
N LEU A 71 -14.67 -9.69 15.59
CA LEU A 71 -15.15 -10.78 14.73
C LEU A 71 -14.56 -12.15 15.13
N GLU A 72 -13.34 -12.17 15.68
CA GLU A 72 -12.67 -13.36 16.20
C GLU A 72 -13.19 -13.76 17.59
N ASP A 73 -13.53 -12.79 18.43
CA ASP A 73 -14.12 -13.04 19.75
C ASP A 73 -15.58 -13.50 19.59
N LYS A 74 -15.85 -14.74 20.01
CA LYS A 74 -17.19 -15.36 19.88
C LYS A 74 -18.16 -14.90 20.96
N GLU A 75 -17.68 -14.29 22.04
CA GLU A 75 -18.49 -13.93 23.21
C GLU A 75 -18.49 -12.42 23.50
N SER A 76 -19.40 -11.67 22.86
CA SER A 76 -19.89 -10.40 23.40
C SER A 76 -21.18 -9.99 22.69
N ASP A 77 -22.18 -9.47 23.41
CA ASP A 77 -23.41 -8.93 22.81
C ASP A 77 -23.17 -7.81 21.79
N LYS A 78 -22.02 -7.13 21.87
CA LYS A 78 -21.58 -6.13 20.88
C LYS A 78 -21.19 -6.74 19.53
N VAL A 79 -20.97 -8.05 19.46
CA VAL A 79 -20.57 -8.79 18.27
C VAL A 79 -21.73 -8.95 17.29
N VAL A 80 -22.99 -8.95 17.76
CA VAL A 80 -24.16 -9.17 16.90
C VAL A 80 -24.28 -8.06 15.85
N GLN A 81 -24.24 -6.79 16.28
CA GLN A 81 -24.33 -5.65 15.37
C GLN A 81 -23.12 -5.54 14.42
N VAL A 82 -21.94 -5.94 14.87
CA VAL A 82 -20.72 -5.92 14.05
C VAL A 82 -20.73 -7.07 13.03
N LYS A 83 -21.19 -8.26 13.40
CA LYS A 83 -21.34 -9.41 12.47
C LYS A 83 -22.44 -9.19 11.43
N GLU A 84 -23.49 -8.44 11.76
CA GLU A 84 -24.53 -8.06 10.79
C GLU A 84 -23.96 -7.15 9.68
N ASN A 85 -23.01 -6.28 10.03
CA ASN A 85 -22.49 -5.27 9.11
C ASN A 85 -21.13 -5.65 8.48
N TYR A 86 -20.38 -6.56 9.09
CA TYR A 86 -19.02 -6.90 8.69
C TYR A 86 -18.78 -8.40 8.69
N CYS A 87 -18.02 -8.90 7.72
CA CYS A 87 -17.59 -10.28 7.68
C CYS A 87 -16.09 -10.41 7.39
N LEU A 88 -15.48 -11.42 8.01
CA LEU A 88 -14.10 -11.79 7.76
C LEU A 88 -14.08 -12.93 6.74
N LYS A 89 -13.46 -12.72 5.56
CA LYS A 89 -13.27 -13.75 4.53
C LYS A 89 -11.82 -13.75 4.10
N ARG A 90 -11.15 -14.91 4.16
CA ARG A 90 -9.74 -15.09 3.77
C ARG A 90 -8.78 -14.09 4.44
N GLY A 91 -9.04 -13.73 5.71
CA GLY A 91 -8.23 -12.77 6.46
C GLY A 91 -8.52 -11.30 6.17
N LEU A 92 -9.39 -11.00 5.19
CA LEU A 92 -9.82 -9.65 4.83
C LEU A 92 -11.18 -9.31 5.44
N ILE A 93 -11.32 -8.05 5.86
CA ILE A 93 -12.57 -7.50 6.39
C ILE A 93 -13.40 -6.94 5.24
N TYR A 94 -14.64 -7.40 5.15
CA TYR A 94 -15.64 -6.93 4.22
C TYR A 94 -16.79 -6.27 4.98
N ARG A 95 -17.38 -5.25 4.37
CA ARG A 95 -18.65 -4.67 4.78
C ARG A 95 -19.78 -5.33 3.99
N ILE A 96 -20.81 -5.80 4.69
CA ILE A 96 -22.02 -6.35 4.10
C ILE A 96 -22.93 -5.18 3.75
N THR A 97 -23.29 -5.05 2.48
CA THR A 97 -24.32 -4.12 2.02
C THR A 97 -25.37 -4.88 1.22
N ASN A 98 -26.52 -4.24 0.96
CA ASN A 98 -27.61 -4.84 0.17
C ASN A 98 -27.16 -5.23 -1.26
N GLU A 99 -26.06 -4.64 -1.75
CA GLU A 99 -25.49 -4.88 -3.08
C GLU A 99 -24.35 -5.93 -3.07
N GLY A 100 -24.00 -6.48 -1.91
CA GLY A 100 -22.98 -7.52 -1.75
C GLY A 100 -21.88 -7.19 -0.75
N HIS A 101 -20.79 -7.96 -0.81
CA HIS A 101 -19.64 -7.80 0.08
C HIS A 101 -18.64 -6.83 -0.54
N ARG A 102 -18.43 -5.67 0.10
CA ARG A 102 -17.44 -4.67 -0.34
C ARG A 102 -16.24 -4.66 0.60
N TRP A 103 -15.06 -4.33 0.09
CA TRP A 103 -13.87 -4.18 0.92
C TRP A 103 -14.01 -3.05 1.93
N LEU A 104 -13.61 -3.31 3.18
CA LEU A 104 -13.49 -2.26 4.18
C LEU A 104 -12.16 -1.53 3.95
N VAL A 105 -12.23 -0.31 3.41
CA VAL A 105 -11.04 0.53 3.22
C VAL A 105 -10.89 1.52 4.39
N PRO A 106 -9.77 1.45 5.14
CA PRO A 106 -9.41 2.42 6.17
C PRO A 106 -9.41 3.86 5.69
N ARG A 107 -9.79 4.80 6.56
CA ARG A 107 -9.98 6.22 6.19
C ARG A 107 -8.72 6.85 5.58
N GLY A 108 -7.54 6.49 6.08
CA GLY A 108 -6.25 7.03 5.60
C GLY A 108 -5.93 6.70 4.14
N VAL A 109 -6.44 5.56 3.63
CA VAL A 109 -6.05 5.03 2.31
C VAL A 109 -7.10 5.30 1.23
N ARG A 110 -8.31 5.75 1.61
CA ARG A 110 -9.40 6.05 0.65
C ARG A 110 -8.99 7.06 -0.41
N TRP A 111 -8.22 8.08 -0.04
CA TRP A 111 -7.75 9.11 -0.96
C TRP A 111 -6.72 8.62 -1.96
N GLN A 112 -5.89 7.65 -1.58
CA GLN A 112 -4.89 7.05 -2.47
C GLN A 112 -5.57 6.21 -3.56
N ILE A 113 -6.66 5.51 -3.22
CA ILE A 113 -7.43 4.72 -4.20
C ILE A 113 -8.17 5.61 -5.20
N LEU A 114 -8.74 6.74 -4.75
CA LEU A 114 -9.48 7.65 -5.63
C LEU A 114 -8.59 8.40 -6.64
N ARG A 115 -7.27 8.46 -6.39
CA ARG A 115 -6.30 9.10 -7.28
C ARG A 115 -5.70 8.16 -8.33
N ALA A 116 -5.88 6.85 -8.18
CA ALA A 116 -5.35 5.83 -9.08
C ALA A 116 -6.20 5.65 -10.34
#